data_AF-F6GY82-F1
#
_entry.id   AF-F6GY82-F1
#
_cell.length_a   1.000
_cell.length_b   1.000
_cell.length_c   1.000
_cell.angle_alpha   90.00
_cell.angle_beta   90.00
_cell.angle_gamma   90.00
#
_symmetry.space_group_name_H-M   'P 1'
#
loop_
_entity.id
_entity.type
_entity.pdbx_description
1 polymer ?
#
loop_
_entity_poly.entity_id
_entity_poly.type
_entity_poly.pdbx_seq_one_letter_code
_entity_poly.pdbx_strand_id
1 'polypeptide(L)'
;MTGQTSPTRRAGLWKAKRVFFVTPQVLEKDIQSGICLVKYLVCLVIDEAHRALGNYSYCTAVRELMVAPVQLRILALTATPGSKQQSIQNIIDNLHISTLEYRNESDHDVSPYVHNRNVELIEVAMGQDAIEINNVLLEVIRPFVIRLCAVGVLQNRDLQTMMKKYLGSIH
;
A
#
# COMPACT_ATOMS: atom_id res chain seq x y z
N MET A 1 4.75 -19.78 3.98
CA MET A 1 5.30 -20.37 2.75
C MET A 1 5.81 -19.24 1.88
N THR A 2 7.06 -19.31 1.48
CA THR A 2 7.70 -18.31 0.61
C THR A 2 8.04 -18.95 -0.73
N GLY A 3 8.41 -18.13 -1.72
CA GLY A 3 8.82 -18.61 -3.05
C GLY A 3 10.02 -19.57 -3.06
N GLN A 4 10.79 -19.64 -1.98
CA GLN A 4 11.93 -20.55 -1.84
C GLN A 4 11.53 -22.00 -1.50
N THR A 5 10.28 -22.23 -1.06
CA THR A 5 9.79 -23.60 -0.79
C THR A 5 9.41 -24.26 -2.12
N SER A 6 9.95 -25.44 -2.42
CA SER A 6 9.64 -26.13 -3.69
C SER A 6 8.15 -26.46 -3.84
N PRO A 7 7.59 -26.47 -5.07
CA PRO A 7 6.17 -26.79 -5.31
C PRO A 7 5.72 -28.11 -4.66
N THR A 8 6.53 -29.16 -4.76
CA THR A 8 6.24 -30.48 -4.15
C THR A 8 6.11 -30.38 -2.63
N ARG A 9 6.99 -29.62 -1.98
CA ARG A 9 6.92 -29.39 -0.53
C ARG A 9 5.71 -28.55 -0.16
N ARG A 10 5.35 -27.54 -0.96
CA ARG A 10 4.12 -26.75 -0.75
C ARG A 10 2.86 -27.61 -0.86
N ALA A 11 2.78 -28.53 -1.84
CA ALA A 11 1.67 -29.46 -1.96
C ALA A 11 1.49 -30.35 -0.71
N GLY A 12 2.60 -30.82 -0.12
CA GLY A 12 2.57 -31.55 1.14
C GLY A 12 2.07 -30.68 2.30
N LEU A 13 2.53 -29.42 2.39
CA LEU A 13 2.10 -28.48 3.42
C LEU A 13 0.61 -28.15 3.32
N TRP A 14 0.09 -27.89 2.11
CA TRP A 14 -1.33 -27.62 1.87
C TRP A 14 -2.24 -28.76 2.36
N LYS A 15 -1.77 -30.01 2.27
CA LYS A 15 -2.51 -31.19 2.77
C LYS A 15 -2.37 -31.40 4.27
N ALA A 16 -1.21 -31.09 4.85
CA ALA A 16 -0.88 -31.44 6.22
C ALA A 16 -1.18 -30.35 7.26
N LYS A 17 -1.30 -29.08 6.83
CA LYS A 17 -1.48 -27.93 7.72
C LYS A 17 -2.84 -27.26 7.49
N ARG A 18 -3.25 -26.44 8.45
CA ARG A 18 -4.57 -25.78 8.47
C ARG A 18 -4.51 -24.26 8.40
N VAL A 19 -3.38 -23.66 8.79
CA VAL A 19 -3.16 -22.21 8.81
C VAL A 19 -1.87 -21.92 8.08
N PHE A 20 -1.90 -20.90 7.21
CA PHE A 20 -0.80 -20.58 6.33
C PHE A 20 -0.61 -19.07 6.27
N PHE A 21 0.63 -18.63 6.48
CA PHE A 21 1.10 -17.31 6.09
C PHE A 21 1.79 -17.46 4.74
N VAL A 22 1.30 -16.79 3.71
CA VAL A 22 1.80 -16.93 2.34
C VAL A 22 1.98 -15.57 1.71
N THR A 23 2.97 -15.44 0.84
CA THR A 23 3.06 -14.23 0.01
C THR A 23 1.97 -14.28 -1.07
N PRO A 24 1.50 -13.11 -1.55
CA PRO A 24 0.42 -13.03 -2.53
C PRO A 24 0.72 -13.84 -3.81
N GLN A 25 1.97 -13.77 -4.26
CA GLN A 25 2.44 -14.42 -5.49
C GLN A 25 2.45 -15.95 -5.37
N VAL A 26 2.78 -16.48 -4.18
CA VAL A 26 2.78 -17.93 -3.94
C VAL A 26 1.34 -18.44 -3.92
N LEU A 27 0.43 -17.71 -3.27
CA LEU A 27 -0.99 -18.07 -3.25
C LEU A 27 -1.57 -18.10 -4.66
N GLU A 28 -1.36 -17.02 -5.43
CA GLU A 28 -1.81 -16.92 -6.82
C GLU A 28 -1.31 -18.11 -7.67
N LYS A 29 -0.01 -18.39 -7.63
CA LYS A 29 0.59 -19.48 -8.41
C LYS A 29 0.14 -20.85 -7.96
N ASP A 30 -0.02 -21.08 -6.66
CA ASP A 30 -0.46 -22.37 -6.14
C ASP A 30 -1.95 -22.63 -6.45
N ILE A 31 -2.79 -21.59 -6.51
CA ILE A 31 -4.17 -21.68 -6.99
C ILE A 31 -4.19 -22.01 -8.49
N GLN A 32 -3.46 -21.24 -9.32
CA GLN A 32 -3.40 -21.43 -10.78
C GLN A 32 -2.86 -22.82 -11.18
N SER A 33 -1.91 -23.36 -10.42
CA SER A 33 -1.31 -24.68 -10.66
C SER A 33 -2.09 -25.84 -10.03
N GLY A 34 -3.17 -25.57 -9.28
CA GLY A 34 -3.98 -26.59 -8.60
C GLY A 34 -3.28 -27.26 -7.40
N ILE A 35 -2.11 -26.76 -7.00
CA ILE A 35 -1.39 -27.22 -5.80
C ILE A 35 -2.18 -26.88 -4.54
N CYS A 36 -2.76 -25.67 -4.52
CA CYS A 36 -3.70 -25.25 -3.49
C CYS A 36 -5.11 -25.70 -3.87
N LEU A 37 -5.68 -26.61 -3.07
CA LEU A 37 -7.03 -27.11 -3.27
C LEU A 37 -8.05 -26.08 -2.75
N VAL A 38 -8.48 -25.17 -3.63
CA VAL A 38 -9.37 -24.04 -3.32
C VAL A 38 -10.65 -24.44 -2.57
N LYS A 39 -11.18 -25.65 -2.84
CA LYS A 39 -12.37 -26.20 -2.17
C LYS A 39 -12.23 -26.37 -0.64
N TYR A 40 -11.00 -26.39 -0.13
CA TYR A 40 -10.73 -26.50 1.30
C TYR A 40 -10.37 -25.17 1.96
N LEU A 41 -10.28 -24.09 1.18
CA LEU A 41 -10.07 -22.75 1.71
C LEU A 41 -11.38 -22.21 2.27
N VAL A 42 -11.36 -21.89 3.57
CA VAL A 42 -12.54 -21.37 4.29
C VAL A 42 -12.40 -19.88 4.63
N CYS A 43 -11.16 -19.38 4.76
CA CYS A 43 -10.89 -17.99 5.09
C CYS A 43 -9.60 -17.50 4.42
N LEU A 44 -9.65 -16.30 3.85
CA LEU A 44 -8.52 -15.56 3.32
C LEU A 44 -8.41 -14.23 4.06
N VAL A 45 -7.29 -14.01 4.74
CA VAL A 45 -6.96 -12.72 5.37
C VAL A 45 -5.92 -12.02 4.50
N ILE A 46 -6.24 -10.81 4.06
CA ILE A 46 -5.39 -9.97 3.23
C ILE A 46 -4.88 -8.82 4.09
N ASP A 47 -3.60 -8.82 4.36
CA ASP A 47 -2.91 -7.72 5.02
C ASP A 47 -2.45 -6.67 4.00
N GLU A 48 -2.42 -5.41 4.42
CA GLU A 48 -2.17 -4.25 3.56
C GLU A 48 -3.09 -4.18 2.34
N ALA A 49 -4.40 -4.34 2.58
CA ALA A 49 -5.43 -4.40 1.55
C ALA A 49 -5.48 -3.16 0.64
N HIS A 50 -4.87 -2.04 1.04
CA HIS A 50 -4.69 -0.87 0.17
C HIS A 50 -3.89 -1.17 -1.11
N ARG A 51 -3.17 -2.29 -1.16
CA ARG A 51 -2.44 -2.77 -2.34
C ARG A 51 -3.32 -3.52 -3.36
N ALA A 52 -4.59 -3.79 -3.04
CA ALA A 52 -5.51 -4.50 -3.91
C ALA A 52 -6.05 -3.61 -5.05
N LEU A 53 -5.13 -3.17 -5.91
CA LEU A 53 -5.40 -2.31 -7.06
C LEU A 53 -4.83 -2.95 -8.32
N GLY A 54 -5.56 -2.83 -9.43
CA GLY A 54 -5.14 -3.35 -10.74
C GLY A 54 -4.89 -4.85 -10.74
N ASN A 55 -3.76 -5.27 -11.29
CA ASN A 55 -3.39 -6.68 -11.47
C ASN A 55 -2.48 -7.20 -10.34
N TYR A 56 -2.59 -6.65 -9.14
CA TYR A 56 -1.85 -7.17 -8.00
C TYR A 56 -2.30 -8.61 -7.69
N SER A 57 -1.37 -9.43 -7.19
CA SER A 57 -1.61 -10.86 -6.96
C SER A 57 -2.80 -11.16 -6.04
N TYR A 58 -3.15 -10.24 -5.11
CA TYR A 58 -4.37 -10.35 -4.30
C TYR A 58 -5.63 -10.39 -5.18
N CYS A 59 -5.76 -9.43 -6.11
CA CYS A 59 -6.93 -9.31 -6.98
C CYS A 59 -7.07 -10.55 -7.88
N THR A 60 -5.95 -11.04 -8.42
CA THR A 60 -5.96 -12.25 -9.25
C THR A 60 -6.36 -13.48 -8.43
N ALA A 61 -5.77 -13.68 -7.26
CA ALA A 61 -6.11 -14.82 -6.40
C ALA A 61 -7.59 -14.79 -5.97
N VAL A 62 -8.12 -13.63 -5.57
CA VAL A 62 -9.55 -13.51 -5.22
C VAL A 62 -10.42 -13.81 -6.43
N ARG A 63 -10.12 -13.28 -7.61
CA ARG A 63 -10.91 -13.55 -8.82
C ARG A 63 -10.99 -15.05 -9.14
N GLU A 64 -9.88 -15.78 -9.05
CA GLU A 64 -9.85 -17.24 -9.23
C GLU A 64 -10.70 -17.96 -8.17
N LEU A 65 -10.63 -17.51 -6.91
CA LEU A 65 -11.43 -18.09 -5.82
C LEU A 65 -12.92 -17.84 -5.98
N MET A 66 -13.33 -16.68 -6.52
CA MET A 66 -14.73 -16.34 -6.75
C MET A 66 -15.38 -17.14 -7.89
N VAL A 67 -14.58 -17.67 -8.82
CA VAL A 67 -15.08 -18.57 -9.89
C VAL A 67 -15.30 -19.99 -9.36
N ALA A 68 -14.60 -20.38 -8.29
CA ALA A 68 -14.77 -21.69 -7.67
C ALA A 68 -16.05 -21.71 -6.79
N PRO A 69 -16.82 -22.81 -6.77
CA PRO A 69 -18.01 -22.96 -5.92
C PRO A 69 -17.59 -23.23 -4.47
N VAL A 70 -17.04 -22.22 -3.80
CA VAL A 70 -16.50 -22.33 -2.43
C VAL A 70 -17.14 -21.32 -1.50
N GLN A 71 -17.42 -21.75 -0.26
CA GLN A 71 -17.84 -20.83 0.79
C GLN A 71 -16.58 -20.26 1.46
N LEU A 72 -16.18 -19.07 1.02
CA LEU A 72 -14.97 -18.39 1.46
C LEU A 72 -15.30 -17.12 2.22
N ARG A 73 -14.70 -16.94 3.41
CA ARG A 73 -14.68 -15.65 4.11
C ARG A 73 -13.43 -14.85 3.76
N ILE A 74 -13.61 -13.63 3.24
CA ILE A 74 -12.50 -12.71 2.98
C ILE A 74 -12.49 -11.63 4.06
N LEU A 75 -11.32 -11.41 4.68
CA LEU A 75 -11.07 -10.32 5.62
C LEU A 75 -9.91 -9.48 5.06
N ALA A 76 -10.12 -8.18 4.95
CA ALA A 76 -9.15 -7.24 4.42
C ALA A 76 -8.74 -6.26 5.52
N LEU A 77 -7.45 -6.23 5.85
CA LEU A 77 -6.89 -5.37 6.89
C LEU A 77 -6.08 -4.25 6.23
N THR A 78 -6.32 -3.02 6.62
CA THR A 78 -5.53 -1.87 6.15
C THR A 78 -5.66 -0.69 7.11
N ALA A 79 -4.54 -0.05 7.42
CA ALA A 79 -4.54 1.20 8.17
C ALA A 79 -4.93 2.40 7.28
N THR A 80 -4.69 2.29 5.97
CA THR A 80 -4.85 3.41 5.03
C THR A 80 -5.44 2.89 3.71
N PRO A 81 -6.77 2.73 3.59
CA PRO A 81 -7.40 2.25 2.34
C PRO A 81 -7.23 3.22 1.16
N GLY A 82 -6.71 4.43 1.39
CA GLY A 82 -6.45 5.46 0.39
C GLY A 82 -7.14 6.78 0.75
N SER A 83 -6.63 7.89 0.23
CA SER A 83 -7.18 9.24 0.52
C SER A 83 -8.35 9.63 -0.38
N LYS A 84 -8.66 8.83 -1.41
CA LYS A 84 -9.73 9.10 -2.38
C LYS A 84 -10.81 8.04 -2.31
N GLN A 85 -12.08 8.45 -2.31
CA GLN A 85 -13.23 7.52 -2.31
C GLN A 85 -13.15 6.47 -3.43
N GLN A 86 -12.71 6.86 -4.63
CA GLN A 86 -12.53 5.94 -5.75
C GLN A 86 -11.52 4.83 -5.46
N SER A 87 -10.43 5.14 -4.74
CA SER A 87 -9.42 4.15 -4.38
C SER A 87 -9.99 3.11 -3.40
N ILE A 88 -10.80 3.56 -2.45
CA ILE A 88 -11.48 2.68 -1.48
C ILE A 88 -12.48 1.78 -2.22
N GLN A 89 -13.28 2.34 -3.12
CA GLN A 89 -14.24 1.57 -3.92
C GLN A 89 -13.54 0.49 -4.75
N ASN A 90 -12.42 0.81 -5.40
CA ASN A 90 -11.65 -0.16 -6.16
C ASN A 90 -11.18 -1.35 -5.30
N ILE A 91 -10.78 -1.11 -4.04
CA ILE A 91 -10.38 -2.18 -3.12
C ILE A 91 -11.58 -3.06 -2.75
N ILE A 92 -12.73 -2.43 -2.44
CA ILE A 92 -13.98 -3.12 -2.13
C ILE A 92 -14.38 -4.04 -3.28
N ASP A 93 -14.36 -3.52 -4.51
CA ASP A 93 -14.75 -4.27 -5.70
C ASP A 93 -13.76 -5.40 -6.01
N ASN A 94 -12.45 -5.12 -5.96
CA ASN A 94 -11.41 -6.11 -6.28
C ASN A 94 -11.36 -7.27 -5.28
N LEU A 95 -11.67 -7.01 -4.01
CA LEU A 95 -11.63 -8.01 -2.94
C LEU A 95 -13.00 -8.60 -2.62
N HIS A 96 -14.05 -8.17 -3.33
CA HIS A 96 -15.45 -8.57 -3.10
C HIS A 96 -15.91 -8.35 -1.64
N ILE A 97 -15.56 -7.19 -1.08
CA ILE A 97 -15.91 -6.84 0.30
C ILE A 97 -17.36 -6.37 0.36
N SER A 98 -18.15 -6.97 1.24
CA SER A 98 -19.57 -6.61 1.44
C SER A 98 -19.79 -5.59 2.56
N THR A 99 -18.82 -5.43 3.47
CA THR A 99 -18.96 -4.57 4.65
C THR A 99 -17.61 -3.95 4.98
N LEU A 100 -17.60 -2.62 5.14
CA LEU A 100 -16.45 -1.85 5.56
C LEU A 100 -16.66 -1.40 7.00
N GLU A 101 -15.75 -1.84 7.88
CA GLU A 101 -15.66 -1.33 9.24
C GLU A 101 -14.49 -0.34 9.32
N TYR A 102 -14.80 0.91 9.63
CA TYR A 102 -13.80 1.96 9.84
C TYR A 102 -13.78 2.33 11.31
N ARG A 103 -12.56 2.51 11.84
CA ARG A 103 -12.29 3.03 13.17
C ARG A 103 -11.16 4.03 13.12
N ASN A 104 -11.27 5.10 13.89
CA ASN A 104 -10.23 6.10 14.11
C ASN A 104 -9.95 6.25 15.62
N GLU A 105 -8.89 6.99 15.94
CA GLU A 105 -8.45 7.20 17.34
C GLU A 105 -9.45 8.00 18.18
N SER A 106 -10.37 8.75 17.55
CA SER A 106 -11.39 9.54 18.25
C SER A 106 -12.68 8.77 18.54
N ASP A 107 -12.86 7.56 18.00
CA ASP A 107 -14.06 6.77 18.22
C ASP A 107 -14.18 6.36 19.69
N HIS A 108 -15.42 6.34 20.20
CA HIS A 108 -15.69 6.08 21.62
C HIS A 108 -15.20 4.69 22.09
N ASP A 109 -15.22 3.68 21.20
CA ASP A 109 -14.73 2.33 21.48
C ASP A 109 -13.19 2.19 21.36
N VAL A 110 -12.50 3.19 20.82
CA VAL A 110 -11.04 3.19 20.60
C VAL A 110 -10.32 4.17 21.52
N SER A 111 -10.84 5.40 21.66
CA SER A 111 -10.23 6.50 22.41
C SER A 111 -9.77 6.17 23.84
N PRO A 112 -10.42 5.28 24.63
CA PRO A 112 -9.92 4.90 25.96
C PRO A 112 -8.57 4.16 25.92
N TYR A 113 -8.19 3.60 24.77
CA TYR A 113 -6.96 2.83 24.57
C TYR A 113 -5.89 3.61 23.81
N VAL A 114 -6.21 4.82 23.31
CA VAL A 114 -5.27 5.67 22.58
C VAL A 114 -4.38 6.40 23.57
N HIS A 115 -3.07 6.27 23.38
CA HIS A 115 -2.09 6.98 24.19
C HIS A 115 -1.85 8.37 23.61
N ASN A 116 -2.11 9.41 24.40
CA ASN A 116 -1.83 10.79 24.01
C ASN A 116 -0.33 10.97 23.72
N ARG A 117 -0.01 11.41 22.51
CA ARG A 117 1.34 11.82 22.13
C ARG A 117 1.41 13.34 22.23
N ASN A 118 2.32 13.88 23.04
CA ASN A 118 2.65 15.29 23.00
C ASN A 118 3.69 15.51 21.91
N VAL A 119 3.30 16.15 20.81
CA VAL A 119 4.21 16.48 19.70
C VAL A 119 4.68 17.91 19.89
N GLU A 120 5.95 18.08 20.24
CA GLU A 120 6.61 19.38 20.27
C GLU A 120 7.33 19.60 18.93
N LEU A 121 6.83 20.55 18.14
CA LEU A 121 7.48 20.94 16.90
C LEU A 121 8.61 21.94 17.23
N ILE A 122 9.86 21.51 17.02
CA ILE A 122 11.03 22.38 17.22
C ILE A 122 11.54 22.80 15.84
N GLU A 123 11.22 24.03 15.45
CA GLU A 123 11.74 24.62 14.22
C GLU A 123 13.22 25.02 14.40
N VAL A 124 14.10 24.39 13.65
CA VAL A 124 15.53 24.70 13.65
C VAL A 124 15.86 25.52 12.42
N ALA A 125 16.40 26.72 12.63
CA ALA A 125 16.88 27.57 11.55
C ALA A 125 18.03 26.89 10.80
N MET A 126 17.98 26.92 9.46
CA MET A 126 19.07 26.42 8.63
C MET A 126 20.33 27.24 8.86
N GLY A 127 21.47 26.57 9.06
CA GLY A 127 22.76 27.23 9.15
C GLY A 127 23.17 27.91 7.84
N GLN A 128 24.05 28.91 7.93
CA GLN A 128 24.49 29.71 6.77
C GLN A 128 25.08 28.83 5.66
N ASP A 129 25.92 27.85 6.00
CA ASP A 129 26.51 26.90 5.04
C ASP A 129 25.42 26.10 4.28
N ALA A 130 24.36 25.68 4.97
CA ALA A 130 23.26 24.93 4.37
C ALA A 130 22.44 25.81 3.42
N ILE A 131 22.26 27.10 3.75
CA ILE A 131 21.62 28.09 2.87
C ILE A 131 22.47 28.30 1.61
N GLU A 132 23.79 28.43 1.76
CA GLU A 132 24.71 28.62 0.64
C GLU A 132 24.73 27.42 -0.31
N ILE A 133 24.82 26.20 0.23
CA ILE A 133 24.73 24.97 -0.56
C ILE A 133 23.38 24.89 -1.29
N ASN A 134 22.28 25.21 -0.60
CA ASN A 134 20.94 25.20 -1.21
C ASN A 134 20.83 26.24 -2.35
N ASN A 135 21.43 27.41 -2.20
CA ASN A 135 21.47 28.44 -3.23
C ASN A 135 22.27 27.99 -4.46
N VAL A 136 23.44 27.37 -4.26
CA VAL A 136 24.24 26.82 -5.36
C VAL A 136 23.46 25.72 -6.10
N LEU A 137 22.81 24.81 -5.35
CA LEU A 137 21.98 23.76 -5.93
C LEU A 137 20.82 24.35 -6.75
N LEU A 138 20.18 25.41 -6.24
CA LEU A 138 19.12 26.15 -6.94
C LEU A 138 19.61 26.76 -8.26
N GLU A 139 20.81 27.35 -8.29
CA GLU A 139 21.40 27.90 -9.52
C GLU A 139 21.67 26.81 -10.57
N VAL A 140 22.15 25.64 -10.14
CA VAL A 140 22.39 24.50 -11.05
C VAL A 140 21.08 23.95 -11.62
N ILE A 141 20.02 23.86 -10.80
CA ILE A 141 18.72 23.30 -11.22
C ILE A 141 17.94 24.29 -12.11
N ARG A 142 18.10 25.60 -11.89
CA ARG A 142 17.39 26.67 -12.60
C ARG A 142 17.33 26.52 -14.13
N PRO A 143 18.43 26.32 -14.87
CA PRO A 143 18.38 26.20 -16.33
C PRO A 143 17.59 24.97 -16.81
N PHE A 144 17.55 23.88 -16.04
CA PHE A 144 16.75 22.70 -16.38
C PHE A 144 15.26 22.97 -16.20
N VAL A 145 14.87 23.62 -15.09
CA VAL A 145 13.47 23.97 -14.83
C VAL A 145 12.95 24.99 -15.83
N ILE A 146 13.75 26.00 -16.21
CA ILE A 146 13.37 26.96 -17.25
C ILE A 146 13.08 26.25 -18.58
N ARG A 147 13.95 25.31 -19.00
CA ARG A 147 13.74 24.53 -20.23
C ARG A 147 12.47 23.67 -20.15
N LEU A 148 12.25 22.99 -19.03
CA LEU A 148 11.06 22.15 -18.83
C LEU A 148 9.77 22.99 -18.78
N CYS A 149 9.81 24.20 -18.23
CA CYS A 149 8.69 25.14 -18.27
C CYS A 149 8.44 25.65 -19.69
N ALA A 150 9.49 25.96 -20.46
CA ALA A 150 9.38 26.44 -21.84
C ALA A 150 8.74 25.39 -22.77
N VAL A 151 8.99 24.11 -22.52
CA VAL A 151 8.38 22.97 -23.25
C VAL A 151 6.99 22.61 -22.70
N GLY A 152 6.49 23.31 -21.69
CA GLY A 152 5.16 23.11 -21.11
C GLY A 152 5.03 21.88 -20.21
N VAL A 153 6.14 21.22 -19.87
CA VAL A 153 6.16 20.03 -18.99
C VAL A 153 5.96 20.44 -17.53
N LEU A 154 6.50 21.59 -17.12
CA LEU A 154 6.32 22.16 -15.79
C LEU A 154 5.46 23.43 -15.85
N GLN A 155 4.45 23.51 -14.99
CA GLN A 155 3.49 24.61 -14.98
C GLN A 155 3.95 25.82 -14.14
N ASN A 156 4.95 25.67 -13.28
CA ASN A 156 5.35 26.69 -12.32
C ASN A 156 6.83 27.08 -12.46
N ARG A 157 7.12 28.38 -12.55
CA ARG A 157 8.48 28.92 -12.72
C ARG A 157 9.20 29.16 -11.39
N ASP A 158 8.48 29.14 -10.27
CA ASP A 158 9.09 29.38 -8.96
C ASP A 158 9.77 28.12 -8.41
N LEU A 159 11.09 28.11 -8.52
CA LEU A 159 11.99 27.07 -8.02
C LEU A 159 11.90 26.85 -6.51
N GLN A 160 11.66 27.91 -5.74
CA GLN A 160 11.60 27.78 -4.28
C GLN A 160 10.31 27.09 -3.84
N THR A 161 9.18 27.48 -4.42
CA THR A 161 7.88 26.82 -4.19
C THR A 161 7.90 25.38 -4.70
N MET A 162 8.56 25.12 -5.83
CA MET A 162 8.77 23.76 -6.35
C MET A 162 9.63 22.90 -5.41
N MET A 163 10.78 23.38 -4.95
CA MET A 163 11.63 22.61 -4.05
C MET A 163 10.96 22.33 -2.70
N LYS A 164 10.23 23.29 -2.12
CA LYS A 164 9.39 23.04 -0.93
C LYS A 164 8.37 21.91 -1.16
N LYS A 165 7.82 21.82 -2.37
CA LYS A 165 6.82 20.81 -2.74
C LYS A 165 7.42 19.43 -3.04
N TYR A 166 8.64 19.37 -3.59
CA TYR A 166 9.24 18.12 -4.11
C TYR A 166 10.40 17.55 -3.27
N LEU A 167 11.10 18.38 -2.49
CA LEU A 167 12.19 17.94 -1.59
C LEU A 167 11.71 17.75 -0.13
N GLY A 168 10.40 17.81 0.08
CA GLY A 168 9.77 17.69 1.38
C GLY A 168 9.82 19.01 2.13
N SER A 169 8.65 19.46 2.59
CA SER A 169 8.60 20.17 3.86
C SER A 169 9.33 19.32 4.88
N ILE A 170 10.55 19.70 5.23
CA ILE A 170 11.06 19.40 6.56
C ILE A 170 10.27 20.37 7.46
N HIS A 171 9.08 19.92 7.86
CA HIS A 171 8.38 20.45 9.02
C HIS A 171 8.89 19.67 10.22
#